data_AF-A0A2S6WCL4-F1
#
_entry.id   AF-A0A2S6WCL4-F1
#
_cell.length_a   1.000
_cell.length_b   1.000
_cell.length_c   1.000
_cell.angle_alpha   90.00
_cell.angle_beta   90.00
_cell.angle_gamma   90.00
#
_symmetry.space_group_name_H-M   'P 1'
#
loop_
_entity.id
_entity.type
_entity.pdbx_description
1 polymer ?
#
loop_
_entity_poly.entity_id
_entity_poly.type
_entity_poly.pdbx_seq_one_letter_code
_entity_poly.pdbx_strand_id
1 'polypeptide(L)'
;MSDPDEALWWARVRAEGPLRMPAATRTPAGMLRVVEQDGEIFWLVPRPPDDVTPAVLRELQMPLLSVRHPNETNRVLAAALRCCWTDVQASPWPGQSATMHEVLDVVDQLIPGREREILHRFAMGAFRRLHTSRWLYIDGQAQTVRLGPWTATWPDQDISLLRDLWREIPPPRPPGQAHR
;
A
#
# COMPACT_ATOMS: atom_id res chain seq x y z
N MET A 1 22.13 4.04 -26.08
CA MET A 1 21.05 4.93 -26.55
C MET A 1 19.79 4.47 -25.89
N SER A 2 19.12 5.32 -25.09
CA SER A 2 17.87 4.92 -24.43
C SER A 2 16.81 4.66 -25.50
N ASP A 3 16.12 3.53 -25.41
CA ASP A 3 14.99 3.21 -26.26
C ASP A 3 13.87 4.25 -26.00
N PRO A 4 13.30 4.92 -27.02
CA PRO A 4 12.21 5.88 -26.84
C PRO A 4 11.00 5.28 -26.10
N ASP A 5 10.79 3.97 -26.22
CA ASP A 5 9.75 3.27 -25.47
C ASP A 5 10.07 3.22 -23.97
N GLU A 6 11.33 3.02 -23.58
CA GLU A 6 11.77 3.04 -22.19
C GLU A 6 11.58 4.43 -21.56
N ALA A 7 11.88 5.50 -22.30
CA ALA A 7 11.66 6.87 -21.83
C ALA A 7 10.18 7.16 -21.58
N LEU A 8 9.29 6.67 -22.46
CA LEU A 8 7.85 6.78 -22.31
C LEU A 8 7.35 6.00 -21.08
N TRP A 9 7.86 4.78 -20.85
CA TRP A 9 7.54 4.00 -19.64
C TRP A 9 7.91 4.76 -18.38
N TRP A 10 9.13 5.30 -18.31
CA TRP A 10 9.59 6.10 -17.18
C TRP A 10 8.73 7.35 -16.95
N ALA A 11 8.36 8.06 -18.02
CA ALA A 11 7.50 9.23 -17.93
C ALA A 11 6.12 8.88 -17.36
N ARG A 12 5.50 7.81 -17.86
CA ARG A 12 4.19 7.34 -17.39
C ARG A 12 4.23 6.88 -15.94
N VAL A 13 5.21 6.08 -15.56
CA VAL A 13 5.33 5.61 -14.17
C VAL A 13 5.55 6.78 -13.20
N ARG A 14 6.31 7.81 -13.58
CA ARG A 14 6.49 9.01 -12.75
C ARG A 14 5.23 9.86 -12.64
N ALA A 15 4.43 9.93 -13.70
CA ALA A 15 3.20 10.72 -13.74
C ALA A 15 2.03 10.01 -13.03
N GLU A 16 1.89 8.70 -13.23
CA GLU A 16 0.70 7.92 -12.85
C GLU A 16 0.95 6.96 -11.66
N GLY A 17 2.21 6.74 -11.30
CA GLY A 17 2.62 5.71 -10.35
C GLY A 17 2.79 4.33 -11.00
N PRO A 18 2.75 3.23 -10.21
CA PRO A 18 2.81 1.86 -10.72
C PRO A 18 1.84 1.62 -11.88
N LEU A 19 2.33 1.03 -12.97
CA LEU A 19 1.54 0.78 -14.18
C LEU A 19 1.12 -0.68 -14.28
N ARG A 20 -0.16 -0.93 -14.54
CA ARG A 20 -0.70 -2.28 -14.75
C ARG A 20 -0.53 -2.71 -16.21
N MET A 21 0.06 -3.87 -16.45
CA MET A 21 0.47 -4.34 -17.78
C MET A 21 0.14 -5.83 -18.02
N PRO A 22 -0.17 -6.24 -19.26
CA PRO A 22 -0.32 -7.66 -19.62
C PRO A 22 0.98 -8.43 -19.45
N ALA A 23 0.91 -9.70 -19.01
CA ALA A 23 2.07 -10.57 -18.75
C ALA A 23 3.12 -10.66 -19.87
N ALA A 24 2.70 -10.59 -21.13
CA ALA A 24 3.60 -10.67 -22.28
C ALA A 24 4.50 -9.42 -22.46
N THR A 25 4.24 -8.33 -21.74
CA THR A 25 5.03 -7.09 -21.86
C THR A 25 6.43 -7.28 -21.29
N ARG A 26 7.46 -6.85 -22.03
CA ARG A 26 8.85 -6.80 -21.55
C ARG A 26 9.00 -5.83 -20.38
N THR A 27 9.84 -6.16 -19.41
CA THR A 27 10.17 -5.28 -18.29
C THR A 27 11.33 -4.32 -18.69
N PRO A 28 11.11 -2.99 -18.68
CA PRO A 28 12.17 -2.01 -18.92
C PRO A 28 13.30 -2.07 -17.89
N ALA A 29 14.51 -1.62 -18.27
CA ALA A 29 15.62 -1.53 -17.34
C ALA A 29 15.32 -0.57 -16.16
N GLY A 30 15.74 -0.95 -14.95
CA GLY A 30 15.52 -0.16 -13.72
C GLY A 30 14.09 -0.21 -13.18
N MET A 31 13.22 -1.06 -13.74
CA MET A 31 11.88 -1.33 -13.21
C MET A 31 11.78 -2.72 -12.59
N LEU A 32 10.92 -2.85 -11.58
CA LEU A 32 10.53 -4.12 -10.98
C LEU A 32 9.22 -4.60 -11.60
N ARG A 33 9.17 -5.90 -11.87
CA ARG A 33 7.96 -6.61 -12.30
C ARG A 33 7.35 -7.30 -11.09
N VAL A 34 6.14 -6.87 -10.72
CA VAL A 34 5.40 -7.41 -9.58
C VAL A 34 4.15 -8.11 -10.09
N VAL A 35 4.10 -9.44 -9.98
CA VAL A 35 3.03 -10.26 -10.58
C VAL A 35 1.78 -10.27 -9.69
N GLU A 36 0.58 -10.12 -10.27
CA GLU A 36 -0.70 -10.32 -9.55
C GLU A 36 -0.94 -11.82 -9.26
N GLN A 37 -1.87 -12.12 -8.36
CA GLN A 37 -2.16 -13.49 -7.89
C GLN A 37 -2.51 -14.47 -9.04
N ASP A 38 -3.13 -14.00 -10.12
CA ASP A 38 -3.56 -14.82 -11.25
C ASP A 38 -2.49 -14.95 -12.37
N GLY A 39 -1.35 -14.28 -12.25
CA GLY A 39 -0.23 -14.38 -13.21
C GLY A 39 -0.42 -13.68 -14.56
N GLU A 40 -1.67 -13.41 -14.97
CA GLU A 40 -2.02 -12.79 -16.25
C GLU A 40 -1.59 -11.32 -16.36
N ILE A 41 -1.42 -10.66 -15.22
CA ILE A 41 -1.16 -9.23 -15.11
C ILE A 41 -0.01 -8.98 -14.15
N PHE A 42 0.79 -7.97 -14.46
CA PHE A 42 1.84 -7.48 -13.57
C PHE A 42 1.84 -5.97 -13.46
N TRP A 43 2.46 -5.48 -12.39
CA TRP A 43 2.71 -4.08 -12.14
C TRP A 43 4.16 -3.75 -12.45
N LEU A 44 4.37 -2.73 -13.28
CA LEU A 44 5.65 -2.05 -13.43
C LEU A 44 5.77 -1.02 -12.32
N VAL A 45 6.75 -1.22 -11.45
CA VAL A 45 7.09 -0.30 -10.37
C VAL A 45 8.51 0.20 -10.63
N PRO A 46 8.84 1.49 -10.44
CA PRO A 46 10.23 1.91 -10.43
C PRO A 46 10.95 1.07 -9.39
N ARG A 47 12.13 0.52 -9.71
CA ARG A 47 13.00 0.05 -8.64
C ARG A 47 13.33 1.29 -7.81
N PRO A 48 12.91 1.38 -6.55
CA PRO A 48 13.36 2.47 -5.70
C PRO A 48 14.88 2.38 -5.69
N PRO A 49 15.62 3.46 -5.97
CA PRO A 49 17.03 3.45 -5.62
C PRO A 49 17.12 3.26 -4.11
N ASP A 50 17.99 2.36 -3.66
CA ASP A 50 18.24 2.12 -2.23
C ASP A 50 18.70 3.40 -1.50
N ASP A 51 19.17 4.41 -2.27
CA ASP A 51 19.80 5.62 -1.75
C ASP A 51 18.90 6.86 -1.71
N VAL A 52 17.69 6.86 -2.32
CA VAL A 52 16.81 8.04 -2.27
C VAL A 52 16.06 8.07 -0.94
N THR A 53 16.77 8.56 0.06
CA THR A 53 16.22 8.82 1.38
C THR A 53 15.45 10.15 1.38
N PRO A 54 14.60 10.40 2.41
CA PRO A 54 14.04 11.73 2.64
C PRO A 54 15.09 12.84 2.80
N ALA A 55 16.36 12.51 3.06
CA ALA A 55 17.46 13.48 3.07
C ALA A 55 17.85 13.89 1.64
N VAL A 56 17.98 12.93 0.73
CA VAL A 56 18.27 13.19 -0.70
C VAL A 56 17.15 14.01 -1.34
N LEU A 57 15.88 13.73 -1.03
CA LEU A 57 14.75 14.50 -1.56
C LEU A 57 14.77 15.97 -1.09
N ARG A 58 15.21 16.23 0.14
CA ARG A 58 15.37 17.59 0.68
C ARG A 58 16.53 18.32 0.01
N GLU A 59 17.65 17.64 -0.20
CA GLU A 59 18.82 18.19 -0.90
C GLU A 59 18.47 18.58 -2.34
N LEU A 60 17.72 17.72 -3.04
CA LEU A 60 17.24 17.97 -4.40
C LEU A 60 16.07 18.96 -4.48
N GLN A 61 15.64 19.55 -3.34
CA GLN A 61 14.47 20.42 -3.24
C GLN A 61 13.20 19.81 -3.88
N MET A 62 13.14 18.48 -3.93
CA MET A 62 11.99 17.77 -4.46
C MET A 62 10.90 17.79 -3.39
N PRO A 63 9.64 18.09 -3.78
CA PRO A 63 8.55 18.03 -2.83
C PRO A 63 8.42 16.59 -2.32
N LEU A 64 8.66 16.38 -1.03
CA LEU A 64 8.12 15.21 -0.35
C LEU A 64 6.61 15.27 -0.55
N LEU A 65 6.01 14.25 -1.16
CA LEU A 65 4.56 14.18 -1.32
C LEU A 65 3.94 14.31 0.07
N SER A 66 3.45 15.52 0.38
CA SER A 66 2.95 15.84 1.70
C SER A 66 1.61 15.15 1.87
N VAL A 67 1.64 13.98 2.50
CA VAL A 67 0.43 13.32 2.95
C VAL A 67 -0.12 14.17 4.09
N ARG A 68 -1.23 14.89 3.86
CA ARG A 68 -1.98 15.51 4.96
C ARG A 68 -2.36 14.41 5.96
N HIS A 69 -1.90 14.57 7.22
CA HIS A 69 -2.06 13.60 8.32
C HIS A 69 -1.34 12.27 8.08
N PRO A 70 0.01 12.26 8.08
CA PRO A 70 0.78 11.04 7.83
C PRO A 70 0.49 9.96 8.89
N ASN A 71 0.33 10.34 10.16
CA ASN A 71 0.05 9.40 11.24
C ASN A 71 -1.30 8.69 11.09
N GLU A 72 -2.34 9.38 10.60
CA GLU A 72 -3.65 8.77 10.38
C GLU A 72 -3.65 7.87 9.15
N THR A 73 -2.98 8.28 8.08
CA THR A 73 -2.85 7.49 6.85
C THR A 73 -2.02 6.23 7.10
N ASN A 74 -0.93 6.34 7.86
CA ASN A 74 -0.07 5.21 8.23
C ASN A 74 -0.82 4.20 9.12
N ARG A 75 -1.69 4.65 10.02
CA ARG A 75 -2.52 3.74 10.83
C ARG A 75 -3.51 2.94 9.99
N VAL A 76 -4.12 3.56 8.97
CA VAL A 76 -5.00 2.82 8.03
C VAL A 76 -4.20 1.85 7.18
N LEU A 77 -3.00 2.21 6.73
CA LEU A 77 -2.12 1.28 6.01
C LEU A 77 -1.70 0.12 6.90
N ALA A 78 -1.34 0.36 8.16
CA ALA A 78 -0.98 -0.66 9.13
C ALA A 78 -2.16 -1.61 9.43
N ALA A 79 -3.37 -1.06 9.59
CA ALA A 79 -4.58 -1.86 9.75
C ALA A 79 -4.91 -2.69 8.50
N ALA A 80 -4.74 -2.12 7.30
CA ALA A 80 -4.91 -2.86 6.05
C ALA A 80 -3.87 -3.97 5.91
N LEU A 81 -2.61 -3.71 6.28
CA LEU A 81 -1.54 -4.71 6.32
C LEU A 81 -1.92 -5.86 7.27
N ARG A 82 -2.44 -5.55 8.45
CA ARG A 82 -2.91 -6.57 9.41
C ARG A 82 -3.98 -7.48 8.82
N CYS A 83 -4.92 -6.92 8.08
CA CYS A 83 -6.06 -7.67 7.53
C CYS A 83 -5.69 -8.42 6.24
N CYS A 84 -4.84 -7.85 5.39
CA CYS A 84 -4.54 -8.40 4.06
C CYS A 84 -3.31 -9.31 4.04
N TRP A 85 -2.39 -9.19 5.00
CA TRP A 85 -1.19 -10.04 5.10
C TRP A 85 -1.45 -11.22 6.03
N THR A 86 -2.00 -12.31 5.47
CA THR A 86 -2.44 -13.48 6.25
C THR A 86 -1.32 -14.46 6.58
N ASP A 87 -0.33 -14.61 5.69
CA ASP A 87 0.90 -15.36 5.95
C ASP A 87 2.07 -14.40 6.16
N VAL A 88 2.34 -14.11 7.44
CA VAL A 88 3.39 -13.17 7.87
C VAL A 88 4.82 -13.64 7.50
N GLN A 89 5.01 -14.92 7.17
CA GLN A 89 6.31 -15.43 6.72
C GLN A 89 6.54 -15.16 5.23
N ALA A 90 5.48 -15.12 4.44
CA ALA A 90 5.52 -14.79 3.02
C ALA A 90 5.60 -13.28 2.76
N SER A 91 5.78 -12.91 1.49
CA SER A 91 5.71 -11.52 1.05
C SER A 91 4.30 -10.94 1.32
N PRO A 92 4.19 -9.68 1.78
CA PRO A 92 2.89 -9.02 1.96
C PRO A 92 2.14 -8.83 0.64
N TRP A 93 2.83 -8.84 -0.50
CA TRP A 93 2.20 -8.81 -1.81
C TRP A 93 2.03 -10.23 -2.40
N PRO A 94 0.90 -10.55 -3.07
CA PRO A 94 -0.26 -9.70 -3.34
C PRO A 94 -1.26 -9.58 -2.18
N GLY A 95 -1.01 -10.29 -1.08
CA GLY A 95 -1.92 -10.37 0.06
C GLY A 95 -3.26 -11.02 -0.30
N GLN A 96 -4.15 -11.09 0.69
CA GLN A 96 -5.55 -11.46 0.53
C GLN A 96 -6.43 -10.20 0.60
N SER A 97 -7.62 -10.28 0.00
CA SER A 97 -8.64 -9.24 0.18
C SER A 97 -9.21 -9.30 1.59
N ALA A 98 -9.33 -8.14 2.23
CA ALA A 98 -10.11 -7.96 3.45
C ALA A 98 -11.27 -7.01 3.20
N THR A 99 -12.28 -7.01 4.06
CA THR A 99 -13.38 -6.05 4.00
C THR A 99 -12.94 -4.69 4.54
N MET A 100 -13.53 -3.61 4.02
CA MET A 100 -13.33 -2.27 4.58
C MET A 100 -13.76 -2.21 6.06
N HIS A 101 -14.73 -3.03 6.46
CA HIS A 101 -15.18 -3.14 7.85
C HIS A 101 -14.08 -3.67 8.76
N GLU A 102 -13.42 -4.77 8.40
CA GLU A 102 -12.32 -5.36 9.19
C GLU A 102 -11.19 -4.35 9.39
N VAL A 103 -10.81 -3.61 8.33
CA VAL A 103 -9.78 -2.59 8.44
C VAL A 103 -10.22 -1.45 9.36
N LEU A 104 -11.46 -0.97 9.25
CA LEU A 104 -12.01 0.06 10.14
C LEU A 104 -12.06 -0.40 11.61
N ASP A 105 -12.36 -1.68 11.83
CA ASP A 105 -12.38 -2.27 13.15
C ASP A 105 -10.99 -2.27 13.79
N VAL A 106 -9.95 -2.65 13.04
CA VAL A 106 -8.57 -2.57 13.53
C VAL A 106 -8.15 -1.11 13.78
N VAL A 107 -8.58 -0.16 12.93
CA VAL A 107 -8.32 1.27 13.14
C VAL A 107 -8.96 1.79 14.44
N ASP A 108 -10.18 1.36 14.75
CA ASP A 108 -10.88 1.66 16.01
C ASP A 108 -10.12 1.12 17.22
N GLN A 109 -9.61 -0.12 17.12
CA GLN A 109 -8.79 -0.72 18.17
C GLN A 109 -7.44 -0.01 18.36
N LEU A 110 -6.84 0.54 17.29
CA LEU A 110 -5.58 1.29 17.35
C LEU A 110 -5.73 2.72 17.90
N ILE A 111 -6.92 3.31 17.82
CA ILE A 111 -7.20 4.68 18.27
C ILE A 111 -8.51 4.70 19.08
N PRO A 112 -8.54 4.04 20.25
CA PRO A 112 -9.76 3.95 21.05
C PRO A 112 -10.21 5.33 21.55
N GLY A 113 -11.52 5.50 21.74
CA GLY A 113 -12.11 6.70 22.31
C GLY A 113 -12.36 7.85 21.34
N ARG A 114 -12.15 7.65 20.02
CA ARG A 114 -12.64 8.58 19.01
C ARG A 114 -14.11 8.31 18.68
N GLU A 115 -14.87 9.38 18.47
CA GLU A 115 -16.23 9.26 17.97
C GLU A 115 -16.25 8.52 16.61
N ARG A 116 -17.19 7.58 16.47
CA ARG A 116 -17.28 6.69 15.32
C ARG A 116 -17.39 7.43 13.98
N GLU A 117 -18.13 8.53 13.94
CA GLU A 117 -18.29 9.35 12.74
C GLU A 117 -16.98 10.05 12.33
N ILE A 118 -16.23 10.56 13.31
CA ILE A 118 -14.92 11.17 13.10
C ILE A 118 -13.94 10.11 12.59
N LEU A 119 -13.96 8.92 13.23
CA LEU A 119 -13.12 7.80 12.83
C LEU A 119 -13.38 7.40 11.38
N HIS A 120 -14.65 7.19 11.04
CA HIS A 120 -15.05 6.81 9.70
C HIS A 120 -14.64 7.87 8.66
N ARG A 121 -14.89 9.16 8.93
CA ARG A 121 -14.55 10.25 8.02
C ARG A 121 -13.06 10.31 7.72
N PHE A 122 -12.19 10.22 8.74
CA PHE A 122 -10.75 10.26 8.50
C PHE A 122 -10.29 8.99 7.77
N ALA A 123 -10.79 7.81 8.15
CA ALA A 123 -10.40 6.55 7.55
C ALA A 123 -10.76 6.51 6.07
N MET A 124 -11.94 7.01 5.70
CA MET A 124 -12.33 7.16 4.28
C MET A 124 -11.41 8.12 3.53
N GLY A 125 -10.98 9.21 4.19
CA GLY A 125 -9.96 10.10 3.63
C GLY A 125 -8.61 9.40 3.39
N ALA A 126 -8.16 8.59 4.35
CA ALA A 126 -6.92 7.83 4.25
C ALA A 126 -6.99 6.73 3.18
N PHE A 127 -8.09 5.98 3.11
CA PHE A 127 -8.34 5.00 2.05
C PHE A 127 -8.23 5.61 0.67
N ARG A 128 -8.89 6.77 0.42
CA ARG A 128 -8.78 7.47 -0.86
C ARG A 128 -7.33 7.85 -1.17
N ARG A 129 -6.59 8.39 -0.20
CA ARG A 129 -5.17 8.75 -0.40
C ARG A 129 -4.31 7.53 -0.74
N LEU A 130 -4.44 6.45 0.02
CA LEU A 130 -3.69 5.19 -0.17
C LEU A 130 -4.05 4.49 -1.50
N HIS A 131 -5.31 4.59 -1.92
CA HIS A 131 -5.76 4.09 -3.21
C HIS A 131 -5.14 4.89 -4.36
N THR A 132 -5.22 6.21 -4.30
CA THR A 132 -4.64 7.10 -5.32
C THR A 132 -3.12 6.91 -5.42
N SER A 133 -2.43 6.71 -4.29
CA SER A 133 -0.99 6.46 -4.27
C SER A 133 -0.57 5.01 -4.50
N ARG A 134 -1.52 4.11 -4.82
CA ARG A 134 -1.29 2.67 -5.12
C ARG A 134 -0.67 1.87 -3.96
N TRP A 135 -0.86 2.32 -2.73
CA TRP A 135 -0.52 1.54 -1.54
C TRP A 135 -1.62 0.52 -1.19
N LEU A 136 -2.86 0.78 -1.59
CA LEU A 136 -4.00 -0.12 -1.47
C LEU A 136 -4.80 -0.17 -2.78
N TYR A 137 -5.46 -1.29 -3.05
CA TYR A 137 -6.58 -1.36 -3.98
C TYR A 137 -7.88 -1.40 -3.20
N ILE A 138 -8.89 -0.66 -3.66
CA ILE A 138 -10.20 -0.59 -3.03
C ILE A 138 -11.24 -0.91 -4.10
N ASP A 139 -11.98 -1.99 -3.88
CA ASP A 139 -13.18 -2.28 -4.64
C ASP A 139 -14.36 -1.63 -3.92
N GLY A 140 -14.82 -0.49 -4.47
CA GLY A 140 -15.95 0.23 -3.90
C GLY A 140 -17.30 -0.49 -4.01
N GLN A 141 -17.46 -1.43 -4.95
CA GLN A 141 -18.70 -2.21 -5.08
C GLN A 141 -18.71 -3.37 -4.08
N ALA A 142 -17.62 -4.12 -4.00
CA ALA A 142 -17.47 -5.22 -3.04
C ALA A 142 -17.15 -4.76 -1.61
N GLN A 143 -16.83 -3.47 -1.41
CA GLN A 143 -16.35 -2.92 -0.14
C GLN A 143 -15.14 -3.69 0.42
N THR A 144 -14.20 -4.04 -0.47
CA THR A 144 -12.98 -4.76 -0.11
C THR A 144 -11.72 -3.93 -0.33
N VAL A 145 -10.68 -4.29 0.40
CA VAL A 145 -9.34 -3.68 0.39
C VAL A 145 -8.33 -4.77 0.13
N ARG A 146 -7.33 -4.47 -0.70
CA ARG A 146 -6.13 -5.28 -0.91
C ARG A 146 -4.88 -4.42 -0.81
N LEU A 147 -3.74 -5.04 -0.54
CA LEU A 147 -2.45 -4.34 -0.60
C LEU A 147 -2.12 -3.94 -2.03
N GLY A 148 -1.47 -2.78 -2.17
CA GLY A 148 -1.01 -2.24 -3.44
C GLY A 148 0.45 -2.62 -3.76
N PRO A 149 0.90 -2.45 -5.01
CA PRO A 149 2.18 -2.96 -5.52
C PRO A 149 3.39 -2.35 -4.83
N TRP A 150 3.26 -1.17 -4.22
CA TRP A 150 4.32 -0.57 -3.41
C TRP A 150 4.69 -1.42 -2.19
N THR A 151 3.79 -2.27 -1.70
CA THR A 151 4.14 -3.21 -0.61
C THR A 151 5.11 -4.31 -1.05
N ALA A 152 5.18 -4.60 -2.36
CA ALA A 152 6.14 -5.54 -2.92
C ALA A 152 7.56 -4.97 -3.02
N THR A 153 7.71 -3.65 -2.87
CA THR A 153 9.02 -2.98 -2.96
C THR A 153 9.66 -2.74 -1.60
N TRP A 154 9.07 -3.24 -0.52
CA TRP A 154 9.71 -3.15 0.79
C TRP A 154 10.98 -4.02 0.82
N PRO A 155 12.13 -3.46 1.25
CA PRO A 155 13.35 -4.22 1.40
C PRO A 155 13.21 -5.31 2.47
N ASP A 156 13.94 -6.43 2.32
CA ASP A 156 13.88 -7.56 3.25
C ASP A 156 14.16 -7.18 4.72
N GLN A 157 15.01 -6.17 4.93
CA GLN A 157 15.31 -5.63 6.27
C GLN A 157 14.08 -4.97 6.91
N ASP A 158 13.26 -4.27 6.12
CA ASP A 158 12.04 -3.61 6.60
C ASP A 158 10.92 -4.62 6.81
N ILE A 159 10.90 -5.72 6.04
CA ILE A 159 9.95 -6.82 6.23
C ILE A 159 10.05 -7.38 7.64
N SER A 160 11.25 -7.51 8.21
CA SER A 160 11.41 -8.03 9.58
C SER A 160 10.76 -7.09 10.62
N LEU A 161 11.00 -5.79 10.51
CA LEU A 161 10.34 -4.77 11.35
C LEU A 161 8.82 -4.77 11.16
N LEU A 162 8.34 -4.94 9.92
CA LEU A 162 6.92 -5.00 9.60
C LEU A 162 6.25 -6.23 10.19
N ARG A 163 6.95 -7.38 10.28
CA ARG A 163 6.43 -8.57 10.97
C ARG A 163 6.24 -8.30 12.46
N ASP A 164 7.18 -7.62 13.09
CA ASP A 164 7.07 -7.25 14.50
C ASP A 164 5.89 -6.31 14.73
N LEU A 165 5.79 -5.24 13.91
CA LEU A 165 4.65 -4.32 13.94
C LEU A 165 3.32 -5.04 13.70
N TRP A 166 3.25 -5.97 12.74
CA TRP A 166 2.04 -6.75 12.45
C TRP A 166 1.58 -7.59 13.64
N ARG A 167 2.51 -8.11 14.45
CA ARG A 167 2.17 -8.89 15.67
C ARG A 167 1.61 -8.01 16.78
N GLU A 168 2.04 -6.75 16.86
CA GLU A 168 1.53 -5.78 17.83
C GLU A 168 0.14 -5.25 17.48
N ILE A 169 -0.21 -5.22 16.18
CA ILE A 169 -1.51 -4.73 15.74
C ILE A 169 -2.59 -5.80 16.05
N PRO A 170 -3.69 -5.41 16.72
CA PRO A 170 -4.77 -6.34 17.01
C PRO A 170 -5.44 -6.84 15.71
N PRO A 171 -5.85 -8.12 15.63
CA PRO A 171 -6.64 -8.60 14.51
C PRO A 171 -8.04 -7.95 14.51
N PRO A 172 -8.76 -7.95 13.37
CA PRO A 172 -10.15 -7.52 13.34
C PRO A 172 -10.99 -8.38 14.29
N ARG A 173 -11.91 -7.75 15.02
CA ARG A 173 -12.87 -8.45 15.89
C ARG A 173 -13.80 -9.32 15.03
N PRO A 174 -14.18 -10.51 15.53
CA PRO A 174 -15.13 -11.35 14.81
C PRO A 174 -16.50 -10.65 14.70
N PRO A 175 -17.26 -10.94 13.62
CA PRO A 175 -18.57 -10.33 13.41
C PRO A 175 -19.49 -10.59 14.61
N GLY A 176 -20.02 -9.51 15.20
CA GLY A 176 -20.89 -9.55 16.37
C GLY A 176 -20.28 -9.09 17.71
N GLN A 177 -18.97 -8.80 17.76
CA GLN A 177 -18.30 -8.25 18.96
C GLN A 177 -18.06 -6.72 18.90
N ALA A 178 -18.78 -5.99 18.04
CA ALA A 178 -18.70 -4.53 18.02
C ALA A 178 -19.24 -3.97 19.36
N HIS A 179 -18.49 -3.03 19.93
CA HIS A 179 -18.72 -2.41 21.26
C HIS A 179 -20.21 -2.18 21.58
N ARG A 180 -20.66 -2.73 22.73
CA ARG A 180 -21.74 -2.13 23.51
C ARG A 180 -21.27 -0.80 24.09
#